data_AF-X1RAJ5-F1
#
_entry.id   AF-X1RAJ5-F1
#
_cell.length_a   1.000
_cell.length_b   1.000
_cell.length_c   1.000
_cell.angle_alpha   90.00
_cell.angle_beta   90.00
_cell.angle_gamma   90.00
#
_symmetry.space_group_name_H-M   'P 1'
#
loop_
_entity.id
_entity.type
_entity.pdbx_description
1 polymer ?
#
loop_
_entity_poly.entity_id
_entity_poly.type
_entity_poly.pdbx_seq_one_letter_code
_entity_poly.pdbx_strand_id
1 'polypeptide(L)'
;MRKTKSILTVILVVLLTVGIVGNVFAWNLREASEPYRGKTLRVSVMAGYAWNEITAKIAPIFEAATGIKVEFDFVTYGEIIEKHMMELASGTNIHDLYDVDSPYLCQHAPFAVPMEKFMKNSKLRNPDMQMDDFYPGAIGGNSYEEKLF
;
A
#
# COMPACT_ATOMS: atom_id res chain seq x y z
N MET A 1 20.21 -50.16 22.64
CA MET A 1 19.39 -49.07 23.22
C MET A 1 20.04 -47.67 23.18
N ARG A 2 21.37 -47.51 23.12
CA ARG A 2 22.03 -46.18 23.17
C ARG A 2 22.02 -45.42 21.82
N LYS A 3 22.13 -46.12 20.68
CA LYS A 3 22.14 -45.52 19.33
C LYS A 3 20.77 -44.95 18.91
N THR A 4 19.68 -45.61 19.28
CA THR A 4 18.31 -45.19 18.94
C THR A 4 17.89 -43.91 19.66
N LYS A 5 18.32 -43.72 20.92
CA LYS A 5 18.11 -42.47 21.67
C LYS A 5 18.88 -41.29 21.05
N SER A 6 20.09 -41.53 20.55
CA SER A 6 20.91 -40.49 19.89
C SER A 6 20.32 -40.02 18.57
N ILE A 7 19.72 -40.92 17.79
CA ILE A 7 19.06 -40.57 16.51
C ILE A 7 17.80 -39.75 16.76
N LEU A 8 17.01 -40.11 17.79
CA LEU A 8 15.82 -39.37 18.17
C LEU A 8 16.14 -37.94 18.62
N THR A 9 17.22 -37.75 19.38
CA THR A 9 17.67 -36.41 19.82
C THR A 9 18.12 -35.55 18.63
N VAL A 10 18.82 -36.12 17.66
CA VAL A 10 19.26 -35.38 16.45
C VAL A 10 18.05 -34.97 15.61
N ILE A 11 17.06 -35.85 15.43
CA ILE A 11 15.83 -35.52 14.70
C ILE A 11 15.03 -34.42 15.42
N LEU A 12 14.95 -34.47 16.75
CA LEU A 12 14.26 -33.45 17.54
C LEU A 12 14.94 -32.08 17.44
N VAL A 13 16.29 -32.03 17.45
CA VAL A 13 17.07 -30.80 17.29
C VAL A 13 16.96 -30.22 15.88
N VAL A 14 16.90 -31.09 14.85
CA VAL A 14 16.65 -30.66 13.46
C VAL A 14 15.23 -30.11 13.30
N LEU A 15 14.21 -30.72 13.92
CA LEU A 15 12.84 -30.21 13.92
C LEU A 15 12.69 -28.89 14.69
N LEU A 16 13.39 -28.73 15.82
CA LEU A 16 13.42 -27.48 16.59
C LEU A 16 14.13 -26.35 15.85
N THR A 17 15.18 -26.65 15.09
CA THR A 17 15.88 -25.63 14.28
C THR A 17 15.06 -25.24 13.05
N VAL A 18 14.39 -26.18 12.38
CA VAL A 18 13.47 -25.87 11.24
C VAL A 18 12.25 -25.06 11.70
N GLY A 19 11.73 -25.30 12.90
CA GLY A 19 10.62 -24.51 13.48
C GLY A 19 10.97 -23.06 13.80
N ILE A 20 12.25 -22.72 13.92
CA ILE A 20 12.74 -21.35 14.20
C ILE A 20 13.03 -20.57 12.91
N VAL A 21 13.13 -21.23 11.74
CA VAL A 21 13.40 -20.55 10.44
C VAL A 21 12.12 -19.93 9.83
N GLY A 22 10.99 -19.98 10.52
CA GLY A 22 9.68 -19.55 10.02
C GLY A 22 9.53 -18.07 9.63
N ASN A 23 10.56 -17.23 9.72
CA ASN A 23 10.47 -15.79 9.40
C ASN A 23 11.68 -15.20 8.65
N VAL A 24 12.56 -16.01 8.06
CA VAL A 24 13.70 -15.49 7.27
C VAL A 24 13.25 -14.85 5.93
N PHE A 25 11.99 -15.05 5.51
CA PHE A 25 11.37 -14.44 4.32
C PHE A 25 10.19 -13.53 4.67
N ALA A 26 10.23 -12.83 5.82
CA ALA A 26 9.21 -11.83 6.13
C ALA A 26 9.22 -10.72 5.07
N TRP A 27 8.07 -10.48 4.46
CA TRP A 27 7.89 -9.38 3.50
C TRP A 27 8.34 -8.07 4.13
N ASN A 28 9.10 -7.26 3.40
CA ASN A 28 9.43 -5.91 3.84
C ASN A 28 9.35 -4.90 2.69
N LEU A 29 8.99 -3.67 3.03
CA LEU A 29 8.76 -2.59 2.08
C LEU A 29 10.01 -2.25 1.25
N ARG A 30 11.21 -2.36 1.84
CA ARG A 30 12.47 -2.05 1.15
C ARG A 30 12.70 -3.00 -0.02
N GLU A 31 12.60 -4.31 0.20
CA GLU A 31 12.74 -5.32 -0.84
C GLU A 31 11.61 -5.26 -1.87
N ALA A 32 10.37 -5.08 -1.40
CA ALA A 32 9.20 -4.97 -2.27
C ALA A 32 9.29 -3.76 -3.24
N SER A 33 10.00 -2.70 -2.83
CA SER A 33 10.14 -1.47 -3.61
C SER A 33 11.36 -1.44 -4.54
N GLU A 34 12.31 -2.37 -4.43
CA GLU A 34 13.54 -2.39 -5.26
C GLU A 34 13.28 -2.22 -6.76
N PRO A 35 12.29 -2.89 -7.39
CA PRO A 35 12.04 -2.74 -8.82
C PRO A 35 11.61 -1.33 -9.25
N TYR A 36 11.18 -0.50 -8.29
CA TYR A 36 10.63 0.83 -8.51
C TYR A 36 11.57 1.95 -8.03
N ARG A 37 12.74 1.60 -7.51
CA ARG A 37 13.74 2.57 -7.04
C ARG A 37 14.08 3.58 -8.14
N GLY A 38 14.12 4.87 -7.79
CA GLY A 38 14.37 5.97 -8.71
C GLY A 38 13.15 6.45 -9.50
N LYS A 39 11.96 5.85 -9.29
CA LYS A 39 10.70 6.40 -9.80
C LYS A 39 10.24 7.59 -8.96
N THR A 40 9.40 8.42 -9.55
CA THR A 40 8.68 9.51 -8.88
C THR A 40 7.20 9.22 -8.96
N LEU A 41 6.51 9.30 -7.82
CA LEU A 41 5.06 9.28 -7.71
C LEU A 41 4.55 10.71 -7.61
N ARG A 42 3.58 11.07 -8.44
CA ARG A 42 2.87 12.35 -8.35
C ARG A 42 1.50 12.14 -7.74
N VAL A 43 1.22 12.85 -6.67
CA VAL A 43 0.01 12.67 -5.87
C VAL A 43 -0.73 13.99 -5.77
N SER A 44 -1.93 14.06 -6.35
CA SER A 44 -2.83 15.19 -6.13
C SER A 44 -3.50 15.02 -4.77
N VAL A 45 -3.37 16.03 -3.93
CA VAL A 45 -3.73 16.00 -2.51
C VAL A 45 -4.57 17.21 -2.16
N MET A 46 -5.61 16.98 -1.36
CA MET A 46 -6.42 18.06 -0.85
C MET A 46 -5.68 18.88 0.23
N ALA A 47 -5.62 20.19 0.01
CA ALA A 47 -4.92 21.15 0.88
C ALA A 47 -5.80 21.65 2.04
N GLY A 48 -5.15 22.05 3.13
CA GLY A 48 -5.79 22.72 4.27
C GLY A 48 -6.19 21.78 5.42
N TYR A 49 -5.79 20.52 5.36
CA TYR A 49 -6.08 19.52 6.40
C TYR A 49 -4.85 19.28 7.29
N ALA A 50 -5.09 18.98 8.57
CA ALA A 50 -4.01 18.73 9.53
C ALA A 50 -3.08 17.56 9.12
N TRP A 51 -3.60 16.59 8.37
CA TRP A 51 -2.79 15.47 7.89
C TRP A 51 -1.78 15.88 6.81
N ASN A 52 -1.96 17.01 6.12
CA ASN A 52 -0.98 17.51 5.15
C ASN A 52 0.39 17.75 5.82
N GLU A 53 0.41 18.23 7.07
CA GLU A 53 1.65 18.42 7.85
C GLU A 53 2.34 17.10 8.20
N ILE A 54 1.54 16.04 8.39
CA ILE A 54 2.04 14.70 8.71
C ILE A 54 2.64 14.06 7.47
N THR A 55 1.99 14.21 6.31
CA THR A 55 2.48 13.70 5.03
C THR A 55 3.88 14.23 4.71
N ALA A 56 4.15 15.51 4.96
CA ALA A 56 5.48 16.11 4.80
C ALA A 56 6.57 15.46 5.68
N LYS A 57 6.19 14.82 6.79
CA LYS A 57 7.12 14.11 7.68
C LYS A 57 7.25 12.62 7.33
N ILE A 58 6.18 12.00 6.84
CA ILE A 58 6.16 10.57 6.50
C ILE A 58 6.81 10.32 5.13
N ALA A 59 6.59 11.19 4.15
CA ALA A 59 7.12 10.98 2.81
C ALA A 59 8.65 10.80 2.80
N PRO A 60 9.48 11.63 3.46
CA PRO A 60 10.92 11.41 3.52
C PRO A 60 11.34 10.04 4.08
N ILE A 61 10.57 9.49 5.02
CA ILE A 61 10.82 8.15 5.58
C ILE A 61 10.56 7.08 4.51
N PHE A 62 9.44 7.20 3.78
CA PHE A 62 9.12 6.34 2.65
C PHE A 62 10.18 6.43 1.56
N GLU A 63 10.59 7.65 1.18
CA GLU A 63 11.62 7.86 0.16
C GLU A 63 12.96 7.24 0.57
N ALA A 64 13.37 7.39 1.84
CA ALA A 64 14.61 6.79 2.34
C ALA A 64 14.56 5.26 2.40
N ALA A 65 13.39 4.69 2.71
CA ALA A 65 13.20 3.25 2.73
C ALA A 65 13.21 2.63 1.32
N THR A 66 12.56 3.29 0.36
CA THR A 66 12.25 2.71 -0.95
C THR A 66 13.12 3.24 -2.09
N GLY A 67 13.67 4.45 -1.95
CA GLY A 67 14.30 5.20 -3.02
C GLY A 67 13.32 5.70 -4.10
N ILE A 68 12.02 5.68 -3.83
CA ILE A 68 10.97 6.28 -4.67
C ILE A 68 10.74 7.71 -4.19
N LYS A 69 10.65 8.67 -5.12
CA LYS A 69 10.32 10.07 -4.82
C LYS A 69 8.82 10.29 -4.79
N VAL A 70 8.35 11.17 -3.93
CA VAL A 70 6.93 11.56 -3.86
C VAL A 70 6.80 13.06 -4.01
N GLU A 71 6.11 13.48 -5.08
CA GLU A 71 5.77 14.86 -5.37
C GLU A 71 4.28 15.05 -5.08
N PHE A 72 3.97 15.96 -4.16
CA PHE A 72 2.59 16.30 -3.81
C PHE A 72 2.17 17.59 -4.52
N ASP A 73 1.02 17.55 -5.19
CA ASP A 73 0.31 18.75 -5.65
C ASP A 73 -0.84 19.04 -4.69
N PHE A 74 -0.75 20.15 -3.97
CA PHE A 74 -1.73 20.53 -2.96
C PHE A 74 -2.80 21.44 -3.59
N VAL A 75 -4.03 20.93 -3.68
CA VAL A 75 -5.16 21.61 -4.31
C VAL A 75 -6.28 21.84 -3.30
N THR A 76 -6.92 23.01 -3.36
CA THR A 76 -8.04 23.32 -2.44
C THR A 76 -9.26 22.43 -2.73
N TYR A 77 -10.08 22.17 -1.70
CA TYR A 77 -11.32 21.39 -1.82
C TYR A 77 -12.23 21.86 -2.97
N GLY A 78 -12.32 23.19 -3.17
CA GLY A 78 -13.19 23.77 -4.19
C GLY A 78 -12.75 23.52 -5.64
N GLU A 79 -11.48 23.18 -5.86
CA GLU A 79 -10.90 23.02 -7.20
C GLU A 79 -10.55 21.57 -7.53
N ILE A 80 -10.25 20.75 -6.51
CA ILE A 80 -9.62 19.45 -6.68
C ILE A 80 -10.43 18.51 -7.57
N ILE A 81 -11.75 18.52 -7.40
CA ILE A 81 -12.66 17.66 -8.18
C ILE A 81 -12.67 18.05 -9.66
N GLU A 82 -12.75 19.34 -9.97
CA GLU A 82 -12.73 19.80 -11.37
C GLU A 82 -11.40 19.47 -12.03
N LYS A 83 -10.27 19.70 -11.33
CA LYS A 83 -8.93 19.37 -11.84
C LYS A 83 -8.77 17.87 -12.10
N HIS A 84 -9.18 17.02 -11.15
CA HIS A 84 -9.13 15.57 -11.34
C HIS A 84 -9.95 15.14 -12.55
N MET A 85 -11.19 15.60 -12.68
CA MET A 85 -12.06 15.20 -13.80
C MET A 85 -11.53 15.70 -15.15
N MET A 86 -10.96 16.91 -15.23
CA MET A 86 -10.31 17.40 -16.45
C MET A 86 -9.11 16.54 -16.83
N GLU A 87 -8.27 16.17 -15.86
CA GLU A 87 -7.09 15.35 -16.10
C GLU A 87 -7.48 13.94 -16.57
N LEU A 88 -8.40 13.28 -15.86
CA LEU A 88 -8.88 11.94 -16.18
C LEU A 88 -9.59 11.88 -17.54
N ALA A 89 -10.41 12.89 -17.85
CA ALA A 89 -11.10 12.97 -19.14
C ALA A 89 -10.14 13.24 -20.31
N SER A 90 -9.06 13.99 -20.08
CA SER A 90 -8.04 14.26 -21.10
C SER A 90 -7.01 13.14 -21.24
N GLY A 91 -6.85 12.29 -20.23
CA GLY A 91 -5.88 11.18 -20.22
C GLY A 91 -4.43 11.65 -20.18
N THR A 92 -4.16 12.87 -19.70
CA THR A 92 -2.81 13.45 -19.64
C THR A 92 -1.88 12.74 -18.66
N ASN A 93 -2.43 12.01 -17.67
CA ASN A 93 -1.70 11.22 -16.67
C ASN A 93 -0.58 12.03 -15.99
N ILE A 94 -0.90 13.23 -15.52
CA ILE A 94 0.01 14.10 -14.76
C ILE A 94 0.24 13.49 -13.37
N HIS A 95 -0.81 12.98 -12.74
CA HIS A 95 -0.81 12.35 -11.43
C HIS A 95 -0.96 10.83 -11.52
N ASP A 96 -0.21 10.13 -10.66
CA ASP A 96 -0.29 8.68 -10.47
C ASP A 96 -1.35 8.31 -9.41
N LEU A 97 -1.58 9.19 -8.44
CA LEU A 97 -2.54 9.01 -7.35
C LEU A 97 -3.38 10.28 -7.15
N TYR A 98 -4.64 10.06 -6.77
CA TYR A 98 -5.62 11.09 -6.49
C TYR A 98 -6.19 10.90 -5.09
N ASP A 99 -6.16 11.94 -4.27
CA ASP A 99 -6.91 12.02 -3.02
C ASP A 99 -8.40 12.23 -3.34
N VAL A 100 -9.23 11.22 -3.09
CA VAL A 100 -10.64 11.21 -3.47
C VAL A 100 -11.50 11.13 -2.22
N ASP A 101 -12.32 12.15 -1.99
CA ASP A 101 -13.34 12.09 -0.94
C ASP A 101 -14.47 11.14 -1.34
N SER A 102 -15.01 10.42 -0.35
CA SER A 102 -16.02 9.36 -0.51
C SER A 102 -17.25 9.76 -1.34
N PRO A 103 -17.82 10.99 -1.29
CA PRO A 103 -18.96 11.35 -2.14
C PRO A 103 -18.62 11.38 -3.63
N TYR A 104 -17.34 11.52 -3.96
CA TYR A 104 -16.81 11.62 -5.31
C TYR A 104 -16.22 10.31 -5.82
N LEU A 105 -16.27 9.22 -5.06
CA LEU A 105 -15.69 7.96 -5.49
C LEU A 105 -16.32 7.44 -6.79
N CYS A 106 -17.65 7.50 -6.90
CA CYS A 106 -18.37 6.92 -8.05
C CYS A 106 -17.96 7.54 -9.40
N GLN A 107 -17.57 8.82 -9.42
CA GLN A 107 -17.09 9.50 -10.63
C GLN A 107 -15.61 9.20 -10.93
N HIS A 108 -14.79 8.84 -9.94
CA HIS A 108 -13.38 8.48 -10.12
C HIS A 108 -13.18 7.00 -10.42
N ALA A 109 -14.01 6.12 -9.85
CA ALA A 109 -13.89 4.67 -9.95
C ALA A 109 -13.74 4.12 -11.38
N PRO A 110 -14.42 4.66 -12.43
CA PRO A 110 -14.22 4.21 -13.81
C PRO A 110 -12.79 4.40 -14.35
N PHE A 111 -12.03 5.32 -13.76
CA PHE A 111 -10.65 5.63 -14.14
C PHE A 111 -9.61 5.03 -13.18
N ALA A 112 -10.06 4.53 -12.02
CA ALA A 112 -9.19 4.03 -10.97
C ALA A 112 -8.94 2.52 -11.10
N VAL A 113 -7.82 2.08 -10.54
CA VAL A 113 -7.47 0.66 -10.44
C VAL A 113 -7.97 0.15 -9.09
N PRO A 114 -8.83 -0.89 -9.06
CA PRO A 114 -9.39 -1.38 -7.80
C PRO A 114 -8.29 -2.05 -6.95
N MET A 115 -8.41 -1.89 -5.62
CA MET A 115 -7.41 -2.26 -4.63
C MET A 115 -7.08 -3.76 -4.66
N GLU A 116 -8.02 -4.62 -5.06
CA GLU A 116 -7.84 -6.07 -5.15
C GLU A 116 -6.68 -6.46 -6.08
N LYS A 117 -6.36 -5.65 -7.09
CA LYS A 117 -5.20 -5.88 -7.97
C LYS A 117 -3.90 -5.88 -7.18
N PHE A 118 -3.76 -4.96 -6.24
CA PHE A 118 -2.57 -4.83 -5.40
C PHE A 118 -2.59 -5.84 -4.26
N MET A 119 -3.76 -6.05 -3.65
CA MET A 119 -3.92 -6.99 -2.53
C MET A 119 -3.71 -8.45 -2.94
N LYS A 120 -3.98 -8.83 -4.19
CA LYS A 120 -3.69 -10.18 -4.70
C LYS A 120 -2.22 -10.40 -5.05
N ASN A 121 -1.41 -9.33 -5.10
CA ASN A 121 0.00 -9.43 -5.45
C ASN A 121 0.85 -9.61 -4.19
N SER A 122 1.31 -10.85 -3.93
CA SER A 122 2.14 -11.19 -2.77
C SER A 122 3.50 -10.47 -2.72
N LYS A 123 3.97 -9.90 -3.83
CA LYS A 123 5.19 -9.08 -3.82
C LYS A 123 4.95 -7.68 -3.25
N LEU A 124 3.72 -7.17 -3.36
CA LEU A 124 3.35 -5.82 -2.93
C LEU A 124 2.53 -5.80 -1.63
N ARG A 125 1.72 -6.84 -1.39
CA ARG A 125 0.87 -6.93 -0.20
C ARG A 125 1.71 -7.23 1.03
N ASN A 126 1.69 -6.31 1.99
CA ASN A 126 2.15 -6.60 3.35
C ASN A 126 1.27 -7.71 3.96
N PRO A 127 1.82 -8.89 4.31
CA PRO A 127 1.04 -9.99 4.87
C PRO A 127 0.41 -9.64 6.23
N ASP A 128 0.97 -8.68 6.96
CA ASP A 128 0.46 -8.22 8.26
C ASP A 128 -0.73 -7.25 8.14
N MET A 129 -1.06 -6.80 6.91
CA MET A 129 -2.23 -5.96 6.67
C MET A 129 -3.52 -6.77 6.77
N GLN A 130 -4.24 -6.56 7.88
CA GLN A 130 -5.51 -7.21 8.23
C GLN A 130 -6.67 -6.32 7.79
N MET A 131 -7.29 -6.65 6.65
CA MET A 131 -8.39 -5.85 6.10
C MET A 131 -9.67 -5.95 6.94
N ASP A 132 -9.82 -7.03 7.69
CA ASP A 132 -10.90 -7.28 8.64
C ASP A 132 -10.76 -6.51 9.97
N ASP A 133 -9.58 -5.92 10.23
CA ASP A 133 -9.34 -5.04 11.39
C ASP A 133 -9.78 -3.58 11.11
N PHE A 134 -10.17 -3.26 9.87
CA PHE A 134 -10.73 -1.95 9.54
C PHE A 134 -12.19 -1.84 9.96
N TYR A 135 -12.61 -0.64 10.38
CA TYR A 135 -14.03 -0.36 10.61
C TYR A 135 -14.84 -0.63 9.34
N PRO A 136 -15.91 -1.44 9.38
CA PRO A 136 -16.65 -1.82 8.17
C PRO A 136 -17.20 -0.64 7.36
N GLY A 137 -17.58 0.45 8.03
CA GLY A 137 -18.04 1.66 7.35
C GLY A 137 -16.95 2.37 6.54
N ALA A 138 -15.67 2.22 6.93
CA ALA A 138 -14.55 2.76 6.15
C ALA A 138 -14.35 1.97 4.85
N ILE A 139 -14.47 0.64 4.90
CA ILE A 139 -14.42 -0.21 3.71
C ILE A 139 -15.62 0.07 2.81
N GLY A 140 -16.83 0.10 3.38
CA GLY A 140 -18.06 0.35 2.62
C GLY A 140 -18.10 1.75 1.99
N GLY A 141 -17.64 2.79 2.70
CA GLY A 141 -17.60 4.16 2.20
C GLY A 141 -16.58 4.39 1.08
N ASN A 142 -15.59 3.51 0.95
CA ASN A 142 -14.58 3.55 -0.12
C ASN A 142 -14.79 2.43 -1.17
N SER A 143 -15.97 1.81 -1.18
CA SER A 143 -16.32 0.78 -2.16
C SER A 143 -17.34 1.28 -3.18
N TYR A 144 -17.16 0.90 -4.44
CA TYR A 144 -18.10 1.15 -5.53
C TYR A 144 -18.26 -0.12 -6.38
N GLU A 145 -19.49 -0.50 -6.70
CA GLU A 145 -19.80 -1.76 -7.42
C GLU A 145 -19.08 -2.99 -6.82
N GLU A 146 -19.14 -3.14 -5.50
CA GLU A 146 -18.52 -4.23 -4.73
C GLU A 146 -16.99 -4.31 -4.78
N LYS A 147 -16.32 -3.25 -5.25
CA LYS A 147 -14.85 -3.14 -5.30
C LYS A 147 -14.36 -2.02 -4.41
N LEU A 148 -13.29 -2.28 -3.67
CA LEU A 148 -12.58 -1.27 -2.90
C LEU A 148 -11.61 -0.50 -3.80
N PHE A 149 -11.56 0.83 -3.66
CA PHE A 149 -10.66 1.71 -4.41
C PHE A 149 -9.71 2.46 -3.47
#